data_AF-A0A0A1UX54-F1
#
_entry.id   AF-A0A0A1UX54-F1
#
_cell.length_a   1.000
_cell.length_b   1.000
_cell.length_c   1.000
_cell.angle_alpha   90.00
_cell.angle_beta   90.00
_cell.angle_gamma   90.00
#
_symmetry.space_group_name_H-M   'P 1'
#
loop_
_entity.id
_entity.type
_entity.pdbx_description
1 polymer ?
#
loop_
_entity_poly.entity_id
_entity_poly.type
_entity_poly.pdbx_seq_one_letter_code
_entity_poly.pdbx_strand_id
1 'polypeptide(L)'
;MATEPIPYDTPALKPPAGIESNFIDPPSLHAWTLSVGTTCMTIMTLAVAIRTYTKAIIIKEMRHEDYVAIVALAGFLAWGAIYIHLSSIGLTRDMWNIRAVDMSHMLYMIYPPSMGAAKYFVCIQLKRIFSPRRSSGGAVRWALNGLIAATIMYYIACFFTFTFQCIPRDKIWNPEVAGKCIDNSAGVLSAGLINLLLDLGILVVPVWAIWHLQMPLKRKIGAMSVFAVGIFTCTIAAFGVAYRIPLLRDANQTMAIARVGLWTFAELVGTTVVGCMPMFPRFYEKSALIQGPISTIRSVTSLLTLRSQRSQAVYSSKSSQLSRRPPFTKSANPVVVTMDFTRDEIRLSPESLELGEGEGVKSSWNSFLAV
;
A
#
# COMPACT_ATOMS: atom_id res chain seq x y z
N MET A 1 41.56 6.16 42.06
CA MET A 1 41.38 4.69 42.04
C MET A 1 41.65 4.21 40.63
N ALA A 2 42.35 3.09 40.47
CA ALA A 2 42.76 2.61 39.15
C ALA A 2 41.55 2.14 38.34
N THR A 3 41.57 2.43 37.04
CA THR A 3 40.65 1.87 36.05
C THR A 3 41.05 0.43 35.77
N GLU A 4 40.35 -0.54 36.36
CA GLU A 4 40.42 -1.92 35.85
C GLU A 4 39.82 -1.96 34.44
N PRO A 5 40.49 -2.58 33.45
CA PRO A 5 39.89 -2.78 32.14
C PRO A 5 38.67 -3.69 32.29
N ILE A 6 37.52 -3.23 31.81
CA ILE A 6 36.28 -4.02 31.82
C ILE A 6 36.56 -5.37 31.15
N PRO A 7 36.46 -6.52 31.87
CA PRO A 7 36.72 -7.81 31.27
C PRO A 7 35.77 -8.01 30.08
N TYR A 8 36.30 -8.36 28.91
CA TYR A 8 35.50 -8.44 27.68
C TYR A 8 34.30 -9.39 27.77
N ASP A 9 34.28 -10.30 28.75
CA ASP A 9 33.22 -11.29 29.02
C ASP A 9 32.16 -10.82 30.04
N THR A 10 32.17 -9.55 30.48
CA THR A 10 31.06 -9.03 31.30
C THR A 10 29.78 -8.82 30.46
N PRO A 11 28.61 -9.29 30.92
CA PRO A 11 27.35 -9.11 30.21
C PRO A 11 26.89 -7.64 30.22
N ALA A 12 26.34 -7.11 29.12
CA ALA A 12 25.89 -5.72 29.05
C ALA A 12 24.66 -5.39 29.95
N LEU A 13 24.06 -6.39 30.58
CA LEU A 13 23.11 -6.26 31.68
C LEU A 13 23.34 -7.43 32.66
N LYS A 14 23.13 -7.25 33.97
CA LYS A 14 23.12 -8.39 34.90
C LYS A 14 21.87 -9.26 34.65
N PRO A 15 21.99 -10.59 34.53
CA PRO A 15 20.83 -11.45 34.32
C PRO A 15 19.91 -11.46 35.57
N PRO A 16 18.62 -11.75 35.41
CA PRO A 16 17.69 -11.91 36.52
C PRO A 16 18.04 -13.14 37.36
N ALA A 17 17.61 -13.14 38.63
CA ALA A 17 17.94 -14.19 39.58
C ALA A 17 17.53 -15.60 39.07
N GLY A 18 18.49 -16.51 39.00
CA GLY A 18 18.30 -17.89 38.54
C GLY A 18 18.58 -18.15 37.05
N ILE A 19 19.04 -17.16 36.29
CA ILE A 19 19.47 -17.33 34.89
C ILE A 19 20.96 -16.98 34.76
N GLU A 20 21.76 -17.88 34.19
CA GLU A 20 23.15 -17.60 33.82
C GLU A 20 23.24 -17.03 32.39
N SER A 21 24.23 -16.16 32.16
CA SER A 21 24.48 -15.58 30.83
C SER A 21 25.08 -16.63 29.89
N ASN A 22 24.37 -16.97 28.82
CA ASN A 22 24.81 -17.91 27.80
C ASN A 22 25.31 -17.15 26.56
N PHE A 23 26.63 -16.97 26.48
CA PHE A 23 27.29 -16.33 25.33
C PHE A 23 27.54 -17.28 24.14
N ILE A 24 27.28 -18.58 24.28
CA ILE A 24 27.63 -19.62 23.30
C ILE A 24 26.45 -19.88 22.34
N ASP A 25 25.25 -20.11 22.88
CA ASP A 25 24.02 -20.25 22.09
C ASP A 25 22.80 -19.65 22.81
N PRO A 26 22.69 -18.31 22.85
CA PRO A 26 21.53 -17.64 23.46
C PRO A 26 20.27 -17.78 22.57
N PRO A 27 19.09 -18.01 23.17
CA PRO A 27 17.84 -18.06 22.43
C PRO A 27 17.63 -16.75 21.66
N SER A 28 17.42 -16.84 20.36
CA SER A 28 17.45 -15.66 19.49
C SER A 28 16.22 -15.52 18.59
N LEU A 29 15.79 -14.28 18.40
CA LEU A 29 14.74 -13.92 17.42
C LEU A 29 15.28 -13.83 15.98
N HIS A 30 16.49 -14.32 15.71
CA HIS A 30 17.19 -14.15 14.44
C HIS A 30 16.48 -14.85 13.28
N ALA A 31 16.09 -16.12 13.45
CA ALA A 31 15.38 -16.88 12.41
C ALA A 31 14.03 -16.24 12.02
N TRP A 32 13.28 -15.73 13.00
CA TRP A 32 12.05 -14.95 12.78
C TRP A 32 12.34 -13.64 12.05
N THR A 33 13.39 -12.92 12.46
CA THR A 33 13.83 -11.67 11.83
C THR A 33 14.23 -11.86 10.38
N LEU A 34 15.01 -12.89 10.06
CA LEU A 34 15.42 -13.23 8.71
C LEU A 34 14.20 -13.59 7.85
N SER A 35 13.31 -14.44 8.37
CA SER A 35 12.11 -14.91 7.64
C SER A 35 11.12 -13.78 7.37
N VAL A 36 10.79 -12.96 8.37
CA VAL A 36 9.88 -11.83 8.24
C VAL A 36 10.52 -10.70 7.42
N GLY A 37 11.79 -10.38 7.66
CA GLY A 37 12.50 -9.33 6.93
C GLY A 37 12.59 -9.62 5.42
N THR A 38 13.01 -10.82 5.04
CA THR A 38 13.13 -11.21 3.61
C THR A 38 11.77 -11.30 2.90
N THR A 39 10.74 -11.86 3.54
CA THR A 39 9.37 -11.88 2.99
C THR A 39 8.79 -10.47 2.85
N CYS A 40 9.01 -9.59 3.83
CA CYS A 40 8.61 -8.19 3.76
C CYS A 40 9.33 -7.43 2.62
N MET A 41 10.66 -7.55 2.53
CA MET A 41 11.47 -6.93 1.48
C MET A 41 11.06 -7.40 0.08
N THR A 42 10.82 -8.70 -0.11
CA THR A 42 10.36 -9.26 -1.41
C THR A 42 8.96 -8.77 -1.79
N ILE A 43 7.99 -8.77 -0.87
CA ILE A 43 6.64 -8.26 -1.13
C ILE A 43 6.66 -6.78 -1.52
N MET A 44 7.40 -5.93 -0.80
CA MET A 44 7.51 -4.50 -1.12
C MET A 44 8.23 -4.26 -2.46
N THR A 45 9.29 -5.02 -2.74
CA THR A 45 9.99 -4.98 -4.03
C THR A 45 9.06 -5.30 -5.18
N LEU A 46 8.27 -6.39 -5.08
CA LEU A 46 7.29 -6.78 -6.09
C LEU A 46 6.20 -5.72 -6.28
N ALA A 47 5.63 -5.18 -5.19
CA ALA A 47 4.58 -4.17 -5.26
C ALA A 47 5.06 -2.88 -5.96
N VAL A 48 6.25 -2.40 -5.61
CA VAL A 48 6.86 -1.22 -6.23
C VAL A 48 7.28 -1.51 -7.68
N ALA A 49 7.83 -2.70 -7.97
CA ALA A 49 8.19 -3.09 -9.34
C ALA A 49 6.96 -3.14 -10.28
N ILE A 50 5.85 -3.76 -9.84
CA ILE A 50 4.58 -3.77 -10.59
C ILE A 50 4.08 -2.35 -10.85
N ARG A 51 4.13 -1.47 -9.83
CA ARG A 51 3.75 -0.06 -9.96
C ARG A 51 4.64 0.66 -10.99
N THR A 52 5.95 0.58 -10.84
CA THR A 52 6.93 1.27 -11.69
C THR A 52 6.85 0.79 -13.13
N TYR A 53 6.74 -0.53 -13.37
CA TYR A 53 6.49 -1.09 -14.70
C TYR A 53 5.19 -0.55 -15.33
N THR A 54 4.11 -0.51 -14.55
CA THR A 54 2.80 0.01 -15.01
C THR A 54 2.88 1.50 -15.36
N LYS A 55 3.61 2.30 -14.56
CA LYS A 55 3.78 3.74 -14.83
C LYS A 55 4.71 4.02 -16.01
N ALA A 56 5.86 3.36 -16.08
CA ALA A 56 6.88 3.58 -17.10
C ALA A 56 6.50 2.99 -18.48
N ILE A 57 5.99 1.76 -18.53
CA ILE A 57 5.77 1.02 -19.78
C ILE A 57 4.32 1.11 -20.26
N ILE A 58 3.35 0.83 -19.38
CA ILE A 58 1.92 0.75 -19.76
C ILE A 58 1.30 2.14 -19.90
N ILE A 59 1.60 3.05 -18.97
CA ILE A 59 1.03 4.40 -18.92
C ILE A 59 1.96 5.44 -19.56
N LYS A 60 3.28 5.18 -19.59
CA LYS A 60 4.32 6.09 -20.11
C LYS A 60 4.31 7.48 -19.45
N GLU A 61 3.95 7.53 -18.16
CA GLU A 61 3.89 8.76 -17.36
C GLU A 61 4.45 8.52 -15.95
N MET A 62 5.75 8.76 -15.78
CA MET A 62 6.39 8.79 -14.47
C MET A 62 6.18 10.16 -13.81
N ARG A 63 5.87 10.17 -12.51
CA ARG A 63 5.71 11.40 -11.72
C ARG A 63 6.58 11.35 -10.46
N HIS A 64 6.77 12.51 -9.81
CA HIS A 64 7.53 12.61 -8.55
C HIS A 64 7.10 11.58 -7.50
N GLU A 65 5.79 11.30 -7.39
CA GLU A 65 5.22 10.27 -6.50
C GLU A 65 5.84 8.87 -6.72
N ASP A 66 6.19 8.52 -7.96
CA ASP A 66 6.75 7.21 -8.31
C ASP A 66 8.25 7.12 -7.99
N TYR A 67 9.00 8.21 -8.18
CA TYR A 67 10.40 8.29 -7.76
C TYR A 67 10.53 8.20 -6.23
N VAL A 68 9.64 8.84 -5.47
CA VAL A 68 9.66 8.74 -4.00
C VAL A 68 9.34 7.31 -3.54
N ALA A 69 8.47 6.57 -4.24
CA ALA A 69 8.24 5.14 -3.94
C ALA A 69 9.49 4.28 -4.17
N ILE A 70 10.30 4.58 -5.20
CA ILE A 70 11.59 3.90 -5.44
C ILE A 70 12.61 4.26 -4.36
N VAL A 71 12.68 5.52 -3.93
CA VAL A 71 13.55 5.95 -2.81
C VAL A 71 13.13 5.27 -1.49
N ALA A 72 11.83 5.17 -1.22
CA ALA A 72 11.31 4.43 -0.06
C ALA A 72 11.68 2.94 -0.10
N LEU A 73 11.65 2.30 -1.29
CA LEU A 73 12.13 0.93 -1.48
C LEU A 73 13.63 0.82 -1.19
N ALA A 74 14.47 1.70 -1.76
CA ALA A 74 15.91 1.67 -1.54
C ALA A 74 16.27 1.86 -0.05
N GLY A 75 15.62 2.80 0.63
CA GLY A 75 15.77 3.03 2.07
C GLY A 75 15.33 1.82 2.90
N PHE A 76 14.23 1.15 2.54
CA PHE A 76 13.79 -0.07 3.22
C PHE A 76 14.74 -1.24 3.02
N LEU A 77 15.25 -1.45 1.81
CA LEU A 77 16.20 -2.51 1.54
C LEU A 77 17.51 -2.31 2.31
N ALA A 78 18.01 -1.06 2.38
CA ALA A 78 19.16 -0.70 3.19
C ALA A 78 18.91 -0.93 4.70
N TRP A 79 17.79 -0.42 5.22
CA TRP A 79 17.41 -0.61 6.63
C TRP A 79 17.24 -2.09 6.99
N GLY A 80 16.54 -2.85 6.15
CA GLY A 80 16.30 -4.28 6.35
C GLY A 80 17.57 -5.12 6.30
N ALA A 81 18.48 -4.84 5.37
CA ALA A 81 19.79 -5.50 5.30
C ALA A 81 20.63 -5.23 6.56
N ILE A 82 20.69 -3.97 7.01
CA ILE A 82 21.41 -3.59 8.24
C ILE A 82 20.75 -4.25 9.47
N TYR A 83 19.42 -4.31 9.52
CA TYR A 83 18.69 -4.95 10.63
C TYR A 83 18.94 -6.46 10.70
N ILE A 84 18.93 -7.15 9.54
CA ILE A 84 19.27 -8.57 9.46
C ILE A 84 20.74 -8.80 9.87
N HIS A 85 21.67 -7.98 9.42
CA HIS A 85 23.08 -8.06 9.83
C HIS A 85 23.26 -7.83 11.34
N LEU A 86 22.59 -6.84 11.92
CA LEU A 86 22.63 -6.62 13.36
C LEU A 86 22.00 -7.76 14.17
N SER A 87 20.98 -8.43 13.61
CA SER A 87 20.34 -9.57 14.27
C SER A 87 21.24 -10.80 14.39
N SER A 88 22.22 -11.01 13.49
CA SER A 88 23.19 -12.10 13.63
C SER A 88 24.30 -11.78 14.65
N ILE A 89 24.64 -10.50 14.82
CA ILE A 89 25.64 -10.04 15.79
C ILE A 89 25.07 -10.06 17.22
N GLY A 90 23.92 -9.41 17.45
CA GLY A 90 23.37 -9.29 18.81
C GLY A 90 21.96 -8.72 18.96
N LEU A 91 21.41 -8.01 17.97
CA LEU A 91 20.14 -7.27 18.13
C LEU A 91 18.93 -8.13 18.47
N THR A 92 19.00 -9.45 18.30
CA THR A 92 17.95 -10.41 18.66
C THR A 92 18.33 -11.36 19.80
N ARG A 93 19.31 -10.98 20.64
CA ARG A 93 19.75 -11.68 21.85
C ARG A 93 19.42 -10.82 23.09
N ASP A 94 19.31 -11.42 24.27
CA ASP A 94 19.17 -10.64 25.51
C ASP A 94 20.43 -9.83 25.82
N MET A 95 20.28 -8.67 26.47
CA MET A 95 21.39 -7.75 26.74
C MET A 95 22.51 -8.39 27.55
N TRP A 96 22.18 -9.37 28.41
CA TRP A 96 23.18 -10.10 29.18
C TRP A 96 24.00 -11.13 28.38
N ASN A 97 23.78 -11.27 27.06
CA ASN A 97 24.52 -12.18 26.18
C ASN A 97 25.31 -11.42 25.08
N ILE A 98 25.50 -10.11 25.22
CA ILE A 98 26.09 -9.23 24.19
C ILE A 98 27.20 -8.37 24.82
N ARG A 99 28.32 -8.19 24.10
CA ARG A 99 29.41 -7.27 24.48
C ARG A 99 29.03 -5.83 24.09
N ALA A 100 29.36 -4.84 24.90
CA ALA A 100 28.78 -3.48 24.85
C ALA A 100 29.13 -2.60 23.61
N VAL A 101 29.72 -3.15 22.55
CA VAL A 101 30.20 -2.42 21.37
C VAL A 101 29.29 -2.74 20.17
N ASP A 102 28.93 -1.71 19.40
CA ASP A 102 28.17 -1.76 18.13
C ASP A 102 26.64 -2.05 18.16
N MET A 103 25.92 -1.46 19.12
CA MET A 103 24.46 -1.23 18.97
C MET A 103 24.18 -0.13 17.93
N SER A 104 24.12 -0.49 16.64
CA SER A 104 24.23 0.50 15.54
C SER A 104 23.15 1.60 15.51
N HIS A 105 23.60 2.85 15.64
CA HIS A 105 22.78 4.05 15.44
C HIS A 105 22.35 4.26 13.98
N MET A 106 22.94 3.51 13.04
CA MET A 106 22.59 3.56 11.61
C MET A 106 21.12 3.18 11.36
N LEU A 107 20.56 2.22 12.12
CA LEU A 107 19.14 1.86 12.02
C LEU A 107 18.20 3.05 12.30
N TYR A 108 18.50 3.81 13.34
CA TYR A 108 17.71 4.98 13.75
C TYR A 108 17.86 6.18 12.79
N MET A 109 18.97 6.25 12.05
CA MET A 109 19.20 7.29 11.04
C MET A 109 18.50 6.98 9.70
N ILE A 110 18.43 5.71 9.30
CA ILE A 110 17.87 5.28 8.00
C ILE A 110 16.35 5.05 8.07
N TYR A 111 15.81 4.65 9.23
CA TYR A 111 14.38 4.37 9.38
C TYR A 111 13.48 5.61 9.15
N PRO A 112 13.68 6.78 9.80
CA PRO A 112 12.79 7.93 9.64
C PRO A 112 12.64 8.46 8.21
N PRO A 113 13.71 8.64 7.39
CA PRO A 113 13.54 9.09 6.01
C PRO A 113 12.88 8.03 5.13
N SER A 114 13.13 6.74 5.38
CA SER A 114 12.51 5.63 4.62
C SER A 114 11.00 5.55 4.88
N MET A 115 10.59 5.61 6.15
CA MET A 115 9.18 5.63 6.55
C MET A 115 8.48 6.92 6.12
N GLY A 116 9.15 8.07 6.26
CA GLY A 116 8.62 9.36 5.80
C GLY A 116 8.39 9.40 4.29
N ALA A 117 9.30 8.85 3.49
CA ALA A 117 9.12 8.70 2.04
C ALA A 117 7.91 7.82 1.70
N ALA A 118 7.73 6.69 2.38
CA ALA A 118 6.59 5.79 2.18
C ALA A 118 5.24 6.46 2.53
N LYS A 119 5.13 7.12 3.70
CA LYS A 119 3.89 7.81 4.10
C LYS A 119 3.61 9.04 3.24
N TYR A 120 4.63 9.81 2.84
CA TYR A 120 4.47 10.90 1.86
C TYR A 120 3.92 10.40 0.52
N PHE A 121 4.50 9.31 -0.01
CA PHE A 121 4.04 8.66 -1.24
C PHE A 121 2.54 8.29 -1.17
N VAL A 122 2.11 7.63 -0.08
CA VAL A 122 0.70 7.29 0.14
C VAL A 122 -0.19 8.55 0.22
N CYS A 123 0.24 9.58 0.97
CA CYS A 123 -0.53 10.82 1.11
C CYS A 123 -0.74 11.55 -0.23
N ILE A 124 0.29 11.62 -1.07
CA ILE A 124 0.19 12.19 -2.43
C ILE A 124 -0.72 11.35 -3.32
N GLN A 125 -0.62 10.01 -3.25
CA GLN A 125 -1.49 9.10 -3.99
C GLN A 125 -2.97 9.27 -3.59
N LEU A 126 -3.27 9.38 -2.29
CA LEU A 126 -4.62 9.67 -1.79
C LEU A 126 -5.11 11.05 -2.26
N LYS A 127 -4.27 12.09 -2.15
CA LYS A 127 -4.59 13.45 -2.63
C LYS A 127 -4.93 13.46 -4.13
N ARG A 128 -4.24 12.66 -4.94
CA ARG A 128 -4.53 12.51 -6.38
C ARG A 128 -5.87 11.81 -6.65
N ILE A 129 -6.26 10.85 -5.81
CA ILE A 129 -7.53 10.11 -5.94
C ILE A 129 -8.72 10.98 -5.51
N PHE A 130 -8.63 11.67 -4.37
CA PHE A 130 -9.76 12.38 -3.74
C PHE A 130 -9.82 13.88 -4.06
N SER A 131 -8.75 14.51 -4.54
CA SER A 131 -8.75 15.91 -5.01
C SER A 131 -8.40 16.07 -6.50
N PRO A 132 -9.24 15.57 -7.45
CA PRO A 132 -9.14 15.99 -8.85
C PRO A 132 -9.31 17.52 -9.00
N ARG A 133 -8.47 18.14 -9.84
CA ARG A 133 -8.23 19.60 -9.96
C ARG A 133 -9.48 20.49 -10.12
N ARG A 134 -10.65 19.94 -10.46
CA ARG A 134 -11.89 20.66 -10.80
C ARG A 134 -13.06 20.49 -9.80
N SER A 135 -13.05 19.49 -8.91
CA SER A 135 -14.29 19.00 -8.28
C SER A 135 -14.31 18.82 -6.76
N SER A 136 -13.17 18.85 -6.07
CA SER A 136 -13.12 18.65 -4.61
C SER A 136 -13.39 19.95 -3.84
N GLY A 137 -14.31 19.93 -2.87
CA GLY A 137 -14.50 21.04 -1.93
C GLY A 137 -13.19 21.43 -1.23
N GLY A 138 -12.99 22.73 -0.97
CA GLY A 138 -11.73 23.28 -0.49
C GLY A 138 -11.21 22.59 0.78
N ALA A 139 -12.10 22.33 1.74
CA ALA A 139 -11.76 21.75 3.03
C ALA A 139 -11.07 20.36 2.94
N VAL A 140 -11.50 19.48 2.02
CA VAL A 140 -10.84 18.18 1.77
C VAL A 140 -9.39 18.37 1.29
N ARG A 141 -9.16 19.36 0.43
CA ARG A 141 -7.82 19.68 -0.08
C ARG A 141 -6.93 20.27 1.01
N TRP A 142 -7.46 21.13 1.87
CA TRP A 142 -6.75 21.67 3.03
C TRP A 142 -6.39 20.58 4.03
N ALA A 143 -7.31 19.67 4.36
CA ALA A 143 -7.06 18.54 5.26
C ALA A 143 -5.94 17.62 4.72
N LEU A 144 -6.00 17.24 3.44
CA LEU A 144 -4.94 16.44 2.80
C LEU A 144 -3.59 17.16 2.74
N ASN A 145 -3.57 18.46 2.48
CA ASN A 145 -2.34 19.27 2.52
C ASN A 145 -1.76 19.35 3.94
N GLY A 146 -2.60 19.57 4.95
CA GLY A 146 -2.22 19.60 6.36
C GLY A 146 -1.63 18.26 6.82
N LEU A 147 -2.24 17.14 6.43
CA LEU A 147 -1.73 15.80 6.71
C LEU A 147 -0.38 15.54 6.04
N ILE A 148 -0.18 15.95 4.78
CA ILE A 148 1.12 15.87 4.10
C ILE A 148 2.17 16.68 4.86
N ALA A 149 1.86 17.91 5.24
CA ALA A 149 2.77 18.79 5.97
C ALA A 149 3.12 18.21 7.36
N ALA A 150 2.12 17.73 8.12
CA ALA A 150 2.31 17.10 9.42
C ALA A 150 3.22 15.85 9.31
N THR A 151 2.98 14.98 8.32
CA THR A 151 3.82 13.81 8.06
C THR A 151 5.28 14.21 7.77
N ILE A 152 5.51 15.18 6.89
CA ILE A 152 6.87 15.65 6.56
C ILE A 152 7.57 16.23 7.80
N MET A 153 6.91 17.16 8.50
CA MET A 153 7.46 17.80 9.69
C MET A 153 7.78 16.78 10.80
N TYR A 154 6.92 15.79 10.98
CA TYR A 154 7.12 14.71 11.95
C TYR A 154 8.37 13.86 11.64
N TYR A 155 8.52 13.35 10.42
CA TYR A 155 9.69 12.51 10.10
C TYR A 155 11.01 13.30 10.05
N ILE A 156 10.97 14.59 9.67
CA ILE A 156 12.13 15.48 9.81
C ILE A 156 12.50 15.66 11.29
N ALA A 157 11.52 15.91 12.17
CA ALA A 157 11.75 16.02 13.61
C ALA A 157 12.30 14.70 14.19
N CYS A 158 11.74 13.54 13.83
CA CYS A 158 12.28 12.24 14.24
C CYS A 158 13.72 12.04 13.77
N PHE A 159 14.02 12.34 12.50
CA PHE A 159 15.38 12.22 11.97
C PHE A 159 16.39 13.02 12.80
N PHE A 160 16.09 14.29 13.09
CA PHE A 160 16.98 15.12 13.92
C PHE A 160 17.04 14.64 15.38
N THR A 161 15.92 14.29 16.00
CA THR A 161 15.87 13.80 17.40
C THR A 161 16.67 12.52 17.59
N PHE A 162 16.56 11.54 16.67
CA PHE A 162 17.34 10.31 16.75
C PHE A 162 18.82 10.50 16.36
N THR A 163 19.13 11.42 15.43
CA THR A 163 20.51 11.76 15.06
C THR A 163 21.26 12.46 16.22
N PHE A 164 20.55 13.33 16.95
CA PHE A 164 21.07 14.14 18.05
C PHE A 164 20.48 13.71 19.42
N GLN A 165 20.31 12.40 19.63
CA GLN A 165 19.72 11.86 20.86
C GLN A 165 20.52 12.19 22.14
N CYS A 166 21.80 12.56 22.02
CA CYS A 166 22.62 13.08 23.11
C CYS A 166 23.38 14.34 22.69
N ILE A 167 23.64 15.20 23.68
CA ILE A 167 24.48 16.40 23.57
C ILE A 167 25.57 16.33 24.65
N PRO A 168 26.86 16.25 24.29
CA PRO A 168 27.40 16.10 22.93
C PRO A 168 27.06 14.73 22.33
N ARG A 169 27.12 14.63 21.00
CA ARG A 169 26.84 13.39 20.25
C ARG A 169 27.76 12.23 20.69
N ASP A 170 28.99 12.53 21.10
CA ASP A 170 29.96 11.51 21.49
C ASP A 170 29.62 10.75 22.78
N LYS A 171 28.70 11.29 23.60
CA LYS A 171 28.15 10.58 24.76
C LYS A 171 27.40 9.30 24.38
N ILE A 172 27.01 9.15 23.11
CA ILE A 172 26.33 7.96 22.58
C ILE A 172 27.24 6.72 22.60
N TRP A 173 28.51 6.85 22.20
CA TRP A 173 29.50 5.75 22.21
C TRP A 173 30.38 5.76 23.46
N ASN A 174 30.63 6.92 24.05
CA ASN A 174 31.41 7.03 25.27
C ASN A 174 30.53 7.55 26.44
N PRO A 175 30.02 6.66 27.33
CA PRO A 175 29.15 7.07 28.42
C PRO A 175 29.85 7.95 29.48
N GLU A 176 31.19 7.94 29.53
CA GLU A 176 32.02 8.74 30.45
C GLU A 176 31.97 10.24 30.11
N VAL A 177 31.61 10.59 28.86
CA VAL A 177 31.53 11.99 28.42
C VAL A 177 30.39 12.72 29.14
N ALA A 178 30.70 13.85 29.78
CA ALA A 178 29.71 14.71 30.42
C ALA A 178 28.71 15.27 29.39
N GLY A 179 27.41 15.22 29.70
CA GLY A 179 26.34 15.61 28.78
C GLY A 179 24.98 15.01 29.14
N LYS A 180 23.96 15.30 28.33
CA LYS A 180 22.59 14.81 28.52
C LYS A 180 22.13 14.01 27.29
N CYS A 181 21.33 12.98 27.53
CA CYS A 181 20.69 12.15 26.52
C CYS A 181 19.17 12.16 26.71
N ILE A 182 18.43 11.97 25.62
CA ILE A 182 16.99 11.69 25.63
C ILE A 182 16.78 10.24 26.08
N ASP A 183 15.73 9.99 26.85
CA ASP A 183 15.28 8.63 27.17
C ASP A 183 14.83 7.91 25.88
N ASN A 184 15.58 6.88 25.48
CA ASN A 184 15.31 6.14 24.25
C ASN A 184 13.98 5.38 24.30
N SER A 185 13.60 4.81 25.45
CA SER A 185 12.34 4.08 25.62
C SER A 185 11.14 5.02 25.48
N ALA A 186 11.18 6.19 26.15
CA ALA A 186 10.14 7.21 26.03
C ALA A 186 10.09 7.82 24.62
N GLY A 187 11.25 8.04 23.99
CA GLY A 187 11.37 8.53 22.62
C GLY A 187 10.79 7.56 21.58
N VAL A 188 11.10 6.27 21.68
CA VAL A 188 10.58 5.23 20.76
C VAL A 188 9.08 5.01 20.94
N LEU A 189 8.56 5.05 22.17
CA LEU A 189 7.12 4.92 22.42
C LEU A 189 6.33 6.14 21.92
N SER A 190 6.78 7.36 22.23
CA SER A 190 6.12 8.59 21.77
C SER A 190 6.15 8.73 20.25
N ALA A 191 7.27 8.38 19.61
CA ALA A 191 7.34 8.25 18.16
C ALA A 191 6.35 7.19 17.63
N GLY A 192 6.27 6.00 18.25
CA GLY A 192 5.29 4.98 17.88
C GLY A 192 3.84 5.48 17.93
N LEU A 193 3.48 6.23 18.98
CA LEU A 193 2.14 6.81 19.16
C LEU A 193 1.80 7.87 18.09
N ILE A 194 2.70 8.84 17.85
CA ILE A 194 2.46 9.88 16.84
C ILE A 194 2.41 9.27 15.43
N ASN A 195 3.26 8.28 15.16
CA ASN A 195 3.27 7.51 13.93
C ASN A 195 1.92 6.81 13.67
N LEU A 196 1.33 6.18 14.70
CA LEU A 196 -0.02 5.60 14.63
C LEU A 196 -1.11 6.66 14.40
N LEU A 197 -1.01 7.83 15.04
CA LEU A 197 -1.95 8.93 14.81
C LEU A 197 -1.91 9.43 13.36
N LEU A 198 -0.73 9.46 12.73
CA LEU A 198 -0.59 9.76 11.30
C LEU A 198 -1.27 8.70 10.42
N ASP A 199 -1.14 7.40 10.75
CA ASP A 199 -1.81 6.33 10.00
C ASP A 199 -3.34 6.42 10.11
N LEU A 200 -3.85 6.70 11.32
CA LEU A 200 -5.27 6.99 11.52
C LEU A 200 -5.72 8.25 10.76
N GLY A 201 -4.88 9.29 10.67
CA GLY A 201 -5.14 10.46 9.83
C GLY A 201 -5.21 10.12 8.33
N ILE A 202 -4.27 9.31 7.85
CA ILE A 202 -4.22 8.77 6.47
C ILE A 202 -5.46 7.92 6.16
N LEU A 203 -6.03 7.24 7.15
CA LEU A 203 -7.28 6.50 7.02
C LEU A 203 -8.53 7.42 7.05
N VAL A 204 -8.64 8.29 8.04
CA VAL A 204 -9.86 9.06 8.35
C VAL A 204 -10.12 10.17 7.34
N VAL A 205 -9.09 10.93 6.94
CA VAL A 205 -9.22 12.05 5.99
C VAL A 205 -9.89 11.63 4.67
N PRO A 206 -9.52 10.52 4.01
CA PRO A 206 -10.19 10.09 2.80
C PRO A 206 -11.58 9.44 3.05
N VAL A 207 -11.89 8.86 4.23
CA VAL A 207 -13.28 8.44 4.55
C VAL A 207 -14.18 9.68 4.57
N TRP A 208 -13.75 10.72 5.28
CA TRP A 208 -14.44 12.00 5.35
C TRP A 208 -14.60 12.64 3.96
N ALA A 209 -13.56 12.56 3.11
CA ALA A 209 -13.64 13.00 1.73
C ALA A 209 -14.71 12.27 0.90
N ILE A 210 -14.93 10.96 1.11
CA ILE A 210 -15.99 10.20 0.41
C ILE A 210 -17.38 10.65 0.83
N TRP A 211 -17.59 10.98 2.10
CA TRP A 211 -18.91 11.42 2.60
C TRP A 211 -19.33 12.78 2.00
N HIS A 212 -18.37 13.68 1.77
CA HIS A 212 -18.64 15.00 1.20
C HIS A 212 -18.51 15.08 -0.33
N LEU A 213 -17.95 14.07 -1.01
CA LEU A 213 -17.66 14.11 -2.44
C LEU A 213 -18.45 13.07 -3.23
N GLN A 214 -19.40 13.53 -4.05
CA GLN A 214 -20.20 12.69 -4.96
C GLN A 214 -19.33 12.04 -6.05
N MET A 215 -18.72 10.91 -5.72
CA MET A 215 -17.82 10.16 -6.60
C MET A 215 -18.54 9.05 -7.37
N PRO A 216 -18.24 8.85 -8.68
CA PRO A 216 -18.86 7.80 -9.47
C PRO A 216 -18.49 6.41 -8.95
N LEU A 217 -19.43 5.45 -9.00
CA LEU A 217 -19.34 4.14 -8.34
C LEU A 217 -18.02 3.39 -8.63
N LYS A 218 -17.52 3.42 -9.87
CA LYS A 218 -16.23 2.81 -10.26
C LYS A 218 -15.04 3.33 -9.46
N ARG A 219 -15.00 4.64 -9.14
CA ARG A 219 -13.97 5.23 -8.27
C ARG A 219 -14.22 4.93 -6.80
N LYS A 220 -15.49 4.85 -6.37
CA LYS A 220 -15.87 4.50 -5.00
C LYS A 220 -15.40 3.07 -4.64
N ILE A 221 -15.58 2.10 -5.53
CA ILE A 221 -15.11 0.72 -5.34
C ILE A 221 -13.58 0.66 -5.24
N GLY A 222 -12.86 1.30 -6.17
CA GLY A 222 -11.39 1.35 -6.14
C GLY A 222 -10.82 2.15 -4.96
N ALA A 223 -11.60 3.02 -4.34
CA ALA A 223 -11.26 3.65 -3.07
C ALA A 223 -11.47 2.67 -1.90
N MET A 224 -12.62 1.99 -1.83
CA MET A 224 -12.97 1.05 -0.76
C MET A 224 -11.94 -0.09 -0.59
N SER A 225 -11.33 -0.59 -1.66
CA SER A 225 -10.26 -1.59 -1.56
C SER A 225 -9.00 -1.03 -0.86
N VAL A 226 -8.63 0.22 -1.12
CA VAL A 226 -7.50 0.90 -0.46
C VAL A 226 -7.78 1.09 1.03
N PHE A 227 -9.02 1.42 1.43
CA PHE A 227 -9.39 1.49 2.85
C PHE A 227 -9.32 0.14 3.56
N ALA A 228 -9.80 -0.94 2.94
CA ALA A 228 -9.79 -2.26 3.58
C ALA A 228 -8.37 -2.67 3.98
N VAL A 229 -7.40 -2.46 3.07
CA VAL A 229 -5.97 -2.70 3.36
C VAL A 229 -5.43 -1.65 4.33
N GLY A 230 -5.84 -0.39 4.23
CA GLY A 230 -5.47 0.68 5.17
C GLY A 230 -5.87 0.41 6.62
N ILE A 231 -7.06 -0.17 6.87
CA ILE A 231 -7.50 -0.59 8.21
C ILE A 231 -6.56 -1.66 8.76
N PHE A 232 -6.23 -2.66 7.94
CA PHE A 232 -5.29 -3.73 8.30
C PHE A 232 -3.88 -3.20 8.61
N THR A 233 -3.40 -2.16 7.90
CA THR A 233 -2.12 -1.54 8.24
C THR A 233 -2.17 -0.72 9.52
N CYS A 234 -3.32 -0.09 9.83
CA CYS A 234 -3.51 0.62 11.10
C CYS A 234 -3.53 -0.34 12.30
N THR A 235 -4.10 -1.55 12.17
CA THR A 235 -4.07 -2.54 13.26
C THR A 235 -2.65 -3.07 13.48
N ILE A 236 -1.88 -3.33 12.43
CA ILE A 236 -0.44 -3.66 12.52
C ILE A 236 0.33 -2.58 13.28
N ALA A 237 0.13 -1.30 12.93
CA ALA A 237 0.77 -0.18 13.63
C ALA A 237 0.35 -0.11 15.12
N ALA A 238 -0.93 -0.35 15.43
CA ALA A 238 -1.45 -0.36 16.80
C ALA A 238 -0.85 -1.49 17.65
N PHE A 239 -0.71 -2.71 17.10
CA PHE A 239 0.04 -3.79 17.75
C PHE A 239 1.52 -3.40 17.93
N GLY A 240 2.14 -2.80 16.92
CA GLY A 240 3.49 -2.25 17.02
C GLY A 240 3.65 -1.23 18.15
N VAL A 241 2.63 -0.45 18.49
CA VAL A 241 2.63 0.44 19.67
C VAL A 241 2.45 -0.34 20.96
N ALA A 242 1.56 -1.34 21.01
CA ALA A 242 1.39 -2.19 22.19
C ALA A 242 2.69 -2.91 22.58
N TYR A 243 3.45 -3.43 21.60
CA TYR A 243 4.78 -4.02 21.83
C TYR A 243 5.88 -2.99 22.17
N ARG A 244 5.63 -1.68 22.07
CA ARG A 244 6.53 -0.63 22.57
C ARG A 244 6.30 -0.28 24.05
N ILE A 245 5.12 -0.57 24.61
CA ILE A 245 4.81 -0.27 26.03
C ILE A 245 5.79 -0.96 27.01
N PRO A 246 6.19 -2.24 26.81
CA PRO A 246 7.16 -2.90 27.68
C PRO A 246 8.55 -2.24 27.71
N LEU A 247 8.96 -1.47 26.69
CA LEU A 247 10.27 -0.77 26.71
C LEU A 247 10.38 0.24 27.89
N LEU A 248 9.25 0.70 28.46
CA LEU A 248 9.24 1.56 29.65
C LEU A 248 9.54 0.82 30.97
N ARG A 249 9.55 -0.53 30.98
CA ARG A 249 9.60 -1.35 32.19
C ARG A 249 10.63 -2.48 32.13
N ASP A 250 10.82 -3.07 30.96
CA ASP A 250 11.75 -4.17 30.75
C ASP A 250 13.19 -3.67 30.67
N ALA A 251 14.07 -4.21 31.51
CA ALA A 251 15.51 -3.95 31.41
C ALA A 251 16.13 -4.51 30.11
N ASN A 252 15.48 -5.50 29.47
CA ASN A 252 15.92 -6.11 28.22
C ASN A 252 15.48 -5.31 26.98
N GLN A 253 16.06 -4.12 26.80
CA GLN A 253 15.76 -3.27 25.65
C GLN A 253 16.01 -3.97 24.30
N THR A 254 17.08 -4.78 24.16
CA THR A 254 17.41 -5.44 22.89
C THR A 254 16.33 -6.38 22.39
N MET A 255 15.81 -7.30 23.21
CA MET A 255 14.72 -8.20 22.81
C MET A 255 13.39 -7.47 22.59
N ALA A 256 13.16 -6.36 23.29
CA ALA A 256 11.98 -5.52 23.05
C ALA A 256 12.08 -4.79 21.69
N ILE A 257 13.24 -4.20 21.38
CA ILE A 257 13.55 -3.59 20.08
C ILE A 257 13.44 -4.64 18.96
N ALA A 258 13.94 -5.87 19.18
CA ALA A 258 13.84 -6.97 18.23
C ALA A 258 12.39 -7.25 17.80
N ARG A 259 11.47 -7.31 18.78
CA ARG A 259 10.03 -7.52 18.55
C ARG A 259 9.39 -6.31 17.86
N VAL A 260 9.73 -5.10 18.28
CA VAL A 260 9.25 -3.85 17.65
C VAL A 260 9.68 -3.77 16.18
N GLY A 261 10.90 -4.22 15.84
CA GLY A 261 11.41 -4.22 14.48
C GLY A 261 10.57 -5.08 13.53
N LEU A 262 10.12 -6.27 13.96
CA LEU A 262 9.21 -7.13 13.18
C LEU A 262 7.92 -6.41 12.80
N TRP A 263 7.32 -5.65 13.73
CA TRP A 263 6.14 -4.84 13.45
C TRP A 263 6.43 -3.68 12.51
N THR A 264 7.60 -3.04 12.59
CA THR A 264 7.98 -1.98 11.63
C THR A 264 8.25 -2.48 10.21
N PHE A 265 8.73 -3.73 10.03
CA PHE A 265 8.76 -4.36 8.71
C PHE A 265 7.35 -4.47 8.12
N ALA A 266 6.41 -5.04 8.89
CA ALA A 266 5.03 -5.21 8.46
C ALA A 266 4.33 -3.88 8.17
N GLU A 267 4.57 -2.85 9.00
CA GLU A 267 4.03 -1.51 8.83
C GLU A 267 4.48 -0.88 7.50
N LEU A 268 5.79 -0.84 7.22
CA LEU A 268 6.31 -0.16 6.02
C LEU A 268 5.90 -0.87 4.72
N VAL A 269 5.91 -2.21 4.71
CA VAL A 269 5.39 -2.99 3.58
C VAL A 269 3.92 -2.70 3.37
N GLY A 270 3.13 -2.74 4.46
CA GLY A 270 1.71 -2.44 4.45
C GLY A 270 1.43 -1.07 3.83
N THR A 271 2.00 -0.01 4.39
CA THR A 271 1.91 1.37 3.88
C THR A 271 2.23 1.43 2.39
N THR A 272 3.33 0.82 1.95
CA THR A 272 3.77 0.88 0.55
C THR A 272 2.85 0.10 -0.39
N VAL A 273 2.37 -1.07 0.03
CA VAL A 273 1.40 -1.90 -0.72
C VAL A 273 0.07 -1.16 -0.87
N VAL A 274 -0.43 -0.48 0.18
CA VAL A 274 -1.61 0.40 0.12
C VAL A 274 -1.44 1.50 -0.94
N GLY A 275 -0.25 2.11 -1.03
CA GLY A 275 0.07 3.11 -2.06
C GLY A 275 0.20 2.52 -3.48
N CYS A 276 0.50 1.23 -3.63
CA CYS A 276 0.61 0.54 -4.92
C CYS A 276 -0.73 -0.02 -5.42
N MET A 277 -1.64 -0.40 -4.54
CA MET A 277 -2.97 -0.96 -4.82
C MET A 277 -3.76 -0.25 -5.96
N PRO A 278 -3.82 1.10 -6.05
CA PRO A 278 -4.54 1.79 -7.13
C PRO A 278 -4.06 1.48 -8.55
N MET A 279 -2.85 0.91 -8.69
CA MET A 279 -2.23 0.59 -9.98
C MET A 279 -2.48 -0.86 -10.42
N PHE A 280 -2.75 -1.79 -9.48
CA PHE A 280 -2.91 -3.21 -9.77
C PHE A 280 -4.06 -3.53 -10.75
N PRO A 281 -5.25 -2.88 -10.70
CA PRO A 281 -6.29 -3.13 -11.71
C PRO A 281 -5.83 -2.81 -13.13
N ARG A 282 -5.06 -1.72 -13.31
CA ARG A 282 -4.54 -1.32 -14.63
C ARG A 282 -3.43 -2.23 -15.13
N PHE A 283 -2.63 -2.79 -14.22
CA PHE A 283 -1.66 -3.82 -14.56
C PHE A 283 -2.37 -5.08 -15.07
N TYR A 284 -3.39 -5.56 -14.36
CA TYR A 284 -4.17 -6.74 -14.77
C TYR A 284 -4.94 -6.52 -16.09
N GLU A 285 -5.55 -5.34 -16.27
CA GLU A 285 -6.31 -4.99 -17.48
C GLU A 285 -5.44 -4.83 -18.74
N LYS A 286 -4.15 -4.51 -18.62
CA LYS A 286 -3.31 -4.08 -19.77
C LYS A 286 -1.99 -4.83 -19.96
N SER A 287 -1.56 -5.68 -19.01
CA SER A 287 -0.33 -6.45 -19.19
C SER A 287 -0.56 -7.64 -20.11
N ALA A 288 0.14 -7.66 -21.26
CA ALA A 288 0.13 -8.80 -22.19
C ALA A 288 0.59 -10.11 -21.50
N LEU A 289 1.47 -9.99 -20.50
CA LEU A 289 1.94 -11.09 -19.64
C LEU A 289 0.80 -11.84 -18.93
N ILE A 290 -0.25 -11.14 -18.51
CA ILE A 290 -1.42 -11.73 -17.82
C ILE A 290 -2.54 -12.03 -18.82
N GLN A 291 -2.71 -11.18 -19.85
CA GLN A 291 -3.74 -11.40 -20.85
C GLN A 291 -3.49 -12.63 -21.72
N GLY A 292 -2.25 -12.95 -22.11
CA GLY A 292 -1.96 -14.11 -22.97
C GLY A 292 -2.47 -15.45 -22.42
N PRO A 293 -2.18 -15.81 -21.16
CA PRO A 293 -2.75 -17.00 -20.52
C PRO A 293 -4.29 -16.92 -20.41
N ILE A 294 -4.84 -15.77 -20.00
CA ILE A 294 -6.28 -15.61 -19.74
C ILE A 294 -7.11 -15.63 -21.04
N SER A 295 -6.63 -15.04 -22.13
CA SER A 295 -7.29 -15.10 -23.44
C SER A 295 -7.33 -16.53 -23.97
N THR A 296 -6.24 -17.28 -23.78
CA THR A 296 -6.12 -18.69 -24.18
C THR A 296 -7.09 -19.58 -23.39
N ILE A 297 -7.20 -19.38 -22.07
CA ILE A 297 -8.19 -20.09 -21.26
C ILE A 297 -9.61 -19.72 -21.69
N ARG A 298 -9.91 -18.43 -21.90
CA ARG A 298 -11.24 -17.95 -22.31
C ARG A 298 -11.67 -18.50 -23.68
N SER A 299 -10.74 -18.62 -24.64
CA SER A 299 -11.04 -19.23 -25.94
C SER A 299 -11.25 -20.75 -25.84
N VAL A 300 -10.51 -21.47 -24.98
CA VAL A 300 -10.80 -22.90 -24.71
C VAL A 300 -12.18 -23.07 -24.06
N THR A 301 -12.54 -22.26 -23.06
CA THR A 301 -13.88 -22.31 -22.44
C THR A 301 -15.00 -21.97 -23.43
N SER A 302 -14.81 -21.01 -24.33
CA SER A 302 -15.81 -20.68 -25.36
C SER A 302 -15.98 -21.80 -26.38
N LEU A 303 -14.90 -22.46 -26.80
CA LEU A 303 -14.96 -23.63 -27.69
C LEU A 303 -15.66 -24.83 -27.02
N LEU A 304 -15.46 -25.05 -25.72
CA LEU A 304 -16.15 -26.11 -24.97
C LEU A 304 -17.66 -25.82 -24.82
N THR A 305 -18.06 -24.56 -24.59
CA THR A 305 -19.48 -24.18 -24.54
C THR A 305 -20.16 -24.24 -25.91
N LEU A 306 -19.48 -23.84 -26.99
CA LEU A 306 -19.98 -24.01 -28.36
C LEU A 306 -20.14 -25.49 -28.74
N ARG A 307 -19.20 -26.36 -28.33
CA ARG A 307 -19.29 -27.81 -28.52
C ARG A 307 -20.47 -28.42 -27.73
N SER A 308 -20.73 -27.93 -26.52
CA SER A 308 -21.89 -28.32 -25.71
C SER A 308 -23.22 -27.94 -26.37
N GLN A 309 -23.37 -26.69 -26.81
CA GLN A 309 -24.57 -26.23 -27.53
C GLN A 309 -24.82 -27.00 -28.83
N ARG A 310 -23.76 -27.31 -29.59
CA ARG A 310 -23.88 -28.12 -30.82
C ARG A 310 -24.39 -29.54 -30.54
N SER A 311 -24.02 -30.16 -29.41
CA SER A 311 -24.57 -31.47 -29.00
C SER A 311 -26.05 -31.39 -28.61
N GLN A 312 -26.49 -30.34 -27.92
CA GLN A 312 -27.91 -30.15 -27.58
C GLN A 312 -28.80 -29.92 -28.83
N ALA A 313 -28.31 -29.13 -29.80
CA ALA A 313 -29.05 -28.90 -31.05
C ALA A 313 -29.30 -30.20 -31.85
N VAL A 314 -28.31 -31.10 -31.90
CA VAL A 314 -28.41 -32.40 -32.59
C VAL A 314 -29.34 -33.38 -31.88
N TYR A 315 -29.47 -33.29 -30.55
CA TYR A 315 -30.44 -34.10 -29.80
C TYR A 315 -31.88 -33.60 -30.01
N SER A 316 -32.09 -32.28 -30.01
CA SER A 316 -33.39 -31.66 -30.26
C SER A 316 -33.96 -32.00 -31.65
N SER A 317 -33.12 -31.99 -32.71
CA SER A 317 -33.58 -32.30 -34.07
C SER A 317 -33.95 -33.77 -34.29
N LYS A 318 -33.45 -34.70 -33.46
CA LYS A 318 -33.89 -36.11 -33.46
C LYS A 318 -35.21 -36.30 -32.73
N SER A 319 -35.46 -35.56 -31.66
CA SER A 319 -36.74 -35.58 -30.92
C SER A 319 -37.92 -35.16 -31.81
N SER A 320 -37.75 -34.12 -32.65
CA SER A 320 -38.81 -33.62 -33.53
C SER A 320 -39.17 -34.54 -34.72
N GLN A 321 -38.39 -35.59 -34.99
CA GLN A 321 -38.67 -36.59 -36.03
C GLN A 321 -39.59 -37.73 -35.54
N LEU A 322 -39.67 -37.98 -34.23
CA LEU A 322 -40.43 -39.11 -33.67
C LEU A 322 -41.89 -38.79 -33.31
N SER A 323 -42.34 -37.54 -33.53
CA SER A 323 -43.70 -37.09 -33.20
C SER A 323 -44.37 -36.39 -34.39
N ARG A 324 -44.69 -37.16 -35.43
CA ARG A 324 -45.64 -36.77 -36.48
C ARG A 324 -46.54 -37.93 -36.89
N ARG A 325 -47.68 -38.07 -36.20
CA ARG A 325 -48.89 -38.63 -36.82
C ARG A 325 -49.43 -37.60 -37.84
N PRO A 326 -50.01 -38.02 -38.98
CA PRO A 326 -50.89 -37.14 -39.77
C PRO A 326 -52.17 -36.86 -38.93
N PRO A 327 -52.92 -35.75 -39.16
CA PRO A 327 -53.39 -35.41 -40.50
C PRO A 327 -53.63 -33.91 -40.82
N PHE A 328 -54.26 -33.73 -41.99
CA PHE A 328 -55.11 -32.62 -42.42
C PHE A 328 -54.47 -31.37 -43.05
N THR A 329 -55.11 -30.96 -44.14
CA THR A 329 -54.74 -29.86 -45.01
C THR A 329 -55.36 -28.55 -44.55
N LYS A 330 -54.63 -27.43 -44.69
CA LYS A 330 -55.17 -26.17 -45.26
C LYS A 330 -54.07 -25.15 -45.58
N SER A 331 -54.37 -24.37 -46.61
CA SER A 331 -53.57 -23.28 -47.19
C SER A 331 -53.16 -22.19 -46.21
N ALA A 332 -51.90 -21.71 -46.31
CA ALA A 332 -51.55 -20.30 -46.47
C ALA A 332 -50.01 -20.13 -46.60
N ASN A 333 -49.54 -19.42 -47.64
CA ASN A 333 -48.16 -18.93 -47.71
C ASN A 333 -48.03 -17.61 -46.92
N PRO A 334 -46.83 -17.29 -46.40
CA PRO A 334 -46.24 -16.02 -46.80
C PRO A 334 -44.76 -16.10 -47.21
N VAL A 335 -44.36 -15.07 -47.94
CA VAL A 335 -43.09 -14.89 -48.65
C VAL A 335 -41.91 -14.66 -47.69
N VAL A 336 -40.75 -15.24 -48.01
CA VAL A 336 -39.45 -14.88 -47.41
C VAL A 336 -38.72 -13.96 -48.39
N VAL A 337 -38.38 -12.75 -47.93
CA VAL A 337 -37.52 -11.81 -48.68
C VAL A 337 -36.14 -11.82 -48.05
N THR A 338 -35.13 -12.23 -48.82
CA THR A 338 -33.70 -12.07 -48.48
C THR A 338 -33.16 -10.79 -49.11
N MET A 339 -32.48 -9.95 -48.33
CA MET A 339 -31.67 -8.85 -48.85
C MET A 339 -30.23 -9.00 -48.38
N ASP A 340 -29.34 -9.30 -49.33
CA ASP A 340 -27.91 -9.04 -49.18
C ASP A 340 -27.65 -7.54 -49.29
N PHE A 341 -26.62 -7.05 -48.60
CA PHE A 341 -26.07 -5.72 -48.83
C PHE A 341 -24.55 -5.77 -48.81
N THR A 342 -23.96 -5.68 -50.00
CA THR A 342 -22.54 -5.43 -50.21
C THR A 342 -22.20 -3.95 -50.04
N ARG A 343 -20.91 -3.70 -49.88
CA ARG A 343 -20.27 -2.40 -49.69
C ARG A 343 -20.11 -1.69 -51.04
N ASP A 344 -20.39 -0.38 -51.13
CA ASP A 344 -19.39 0.65 -51.47
C ASP A 344 -20.00 2.06 -51.71
N GLU A 345 -19.14 3.06 -51.49
CA GLU A 345 -19.14 4.51 -51.84
C GLU A 345 -20.44 5.33 -52.00
N ILE A 346 -20.43 6.53 -51.39
CA ILE A 346 -20.73 7.83 -52.04
C ILE A 346 -20.04 8.96 -51.24
N ARG A 347 -19.68 10.05 -51.94
CA ARG A 347 -18.87 11.19 -51.47
C ARG A 347 -19.65 12.50 -51.66
N LEU A 348 -19.21 13.56 -50.96
CA LEU A 348 -19.40 15.02 -51.21
C LEU A 348 -20.36 15.83 -50.29
N SER A 349 -19.71 16.68 -49.49
CA SER A 349 -19.84 18.16 -49.40
C SER A 349 -21.11 18.82 -48.83
N PRO A 350 -20.98 19.92 -48.05
CA PRO A 350 -22.11 20.61 -47.42
C PRO A 350 -22.61 21.80 -48.24
N GLU A 351 -23.87 22.19 -48.01
CA GLU A 351 -24.40 23.48 -48.47
C GLU A 351 -25.23 24.15 -47.37
N SER A 352 -25.19 25.48 -47.38
CA SER A 352 -25.72 26.40 -46.36
C SER A 352 -27.24 26.58 -46.44
N LEU A 353 -27.88 26.82 -45.29
CA LEU A 353 -29.15 27.56 -45.23
C LEU A 353 -29.22 28.37 -43.93
N GLU A 354 -29.52 29.66 -44.08
CA GLU A 354 -29.45 30.66 -43.01
C GLU A 354 -30.73 30.76 -42.18
N LEU A 355 -30.60 31.55 -41.11
CA LEU A 355 -31.61 31.91 -40.12
C LEU A 355 -32.89 32.52 -40.71
N GLY A 356 -34.03 32.18 -40.11
CA GLY A 356 -35.29 32.90 -40.23
C GLY A 356 -36.12 32.73 -38.95
N GLU A 357 -36.56 33.83 -38.36
CA GLU A 357 -37.30 33.89 -37.09
C GLU A 357 -38.76 33.41 -37.24
N GLY A 358 -39.44 33.08 -36.12
CA GLY A 358 -40.88 32.76 -36.18
C GLY A 358 -41.50 32.04 -34.98
N GLU A 359 -41.50 32.70 -33.82
CA GLU A 359 -42.43 32.57 -32.67
C GLU A 359 -43.21 31.25 -32.40
N GLY A 360 -43.05 30.76 -31.15
CA GLY A 360 -44.20 30.57 -30.26
C GLY A 360 -44.70 29.13 -29.99
N VAL A 361 -44.57 28.69 -28.73
CA VAL A 361 -45.72 28.51 -27.79
C VAL A 361 -45.26 27.88 -26.45
N LYS A 362 -45.40 28.68 -25.37
CA LYS A 362 -45.75 28.34 -23.95
C LYS A 362 -44.85 27.34 -23.18
N SER A 363 -44.12 27.76 -22.13
CA SER A 363 -44.57 28.06 -20.74
C SER A 363 -45.05 26.80 -19.98
N SER A 364 -44.71 26.48 -18.73
CA SER A 364 -44.00 27.15 -17.62
C SER A 364 -43.28 26.05 -16.78
N TRP A 365 -42.56 26.26 -15.67
CA TRP A 365 -42.40 27.36 -14.71
C TRP A 365 -40.94 27.47 -14.22
N ASN A 366 -40.59 28.57 -13.55
CA ASN A 366 -39.42 28.64 -12.66
C ASN A 366 -39.71 29.63 -11.51
N SER A 367 -40.12 29.13 -10.34
CA SER A 367 -40.27 29.89 -9.09
C SER A 367 -40.25 28.93 -7.90
N PHE A 368 -39.16 28.94 -7.13
CA PHE A 368 -39.11 28.93 -5.64
C PHE A 368 -37.70 28.51 -5.15
N LEU A 369 -36.85 29.52 -4.92
CA LEU A 369 -35.72 29.44 -3.99
C LEU A 369 -36.09 30.30 -2.78
N ALA A 370 -36.61 29.69 -1.72
CA ALA A 370 -36.64 30.22 -0.34
C ALA A 370 -37.43 29.27 0.59
N VAL A 371 -36.73 28.34 1.27
CA VAL A 371 -36.75 28.08 2.73
C VAL A 371 -35.40 27.42 3.06
#